data_AF-A0A6I3V138-F1
#
_entry.id   AF-A0A6I3V138-F1
#
_cell.length_a   1.000
_cell.length_b   1.000
_cell.length_c   1.000
_cell.angle_alpha   90.00
_cell.angle_beta   90.00
_cell.angle_gamma   90.00
#
_symmetry.space_group_name_H-M   'P 1'
#
loop_
_entity.id
_entity.type
_entity.pdbx_description
1 polymer ?
#
loop_
_entity_poly.entity_id
_entity_poly.type
_entity_poly.pdbx_seq_one_letter_code
_entity_poly.pdbx_strand_id
1 'polypeptide(L)' 'MAELTLQEYQFHDMKLTWLRGADKLTDAGTLFGPVPKVVWSRYYPTNDANMMAELTDPILIQYKGKNY' A
#
# COMPACT_ATOMS: atom_id res chain seq x y z
N MET A 1 22.06 1.05 9.82
CA MET A 1 21.10 1.38 8.76
C MET A 1 20.66 0.05 8.18
N ALA A 2 19.40 -0.35 8.36
CA ALA A 2 18.91 -1.58 7.74
C ALA A 2 18.90 -1.39 6.22
N GLU A 3 19.44 -2.34 5.48
CA GLU A 3 19.38 -2.34 4.03
C GLU A 3 17.93 -2.59 3.62
N LEU A 4 17.29 -1.58 3.03
CA LEU A 4 15.91 -1.69 2.55
C LEU A 4 15.95 -2.38 1.18
N THR A 5 15.72 -3.69 1.18
CA THR A 5 15.48 -4.42 -0.06
C THR A 5 14.05 -4.14 -0.53
N LEU A 6 13.89 -3.64 -1.75
CA LEU A 6 12.58 -3.44 -2.35
C LEU A 6 11.91 -4.78 -2.63
N GLN A 7 10.60 -4.84 -2.47
CA GLN A 7 9.83 -6.03 -2.82
C GLN A 7 9.74 -6.14 -4.34
N GLU A 8 9.99 -7.34 -4.85
CA GLU A 8 9.94 -7.64 -6.28
C GLU A 8 9.08 -8.88 -6.53
N TYR A 9 8.40 -8.89 -7.69
CA TYR A 9 7.63 -10.03 -8.16
C TYR A 9 7.86 -10.22 -9.66
N GLN A 10 8.19 -11.44 -10.06
CA GLN A 10 8.35 -11.83 -11.46
C GLN A 10 7.02 -12.41 -11.97
N PHE A 11 6.45 -11.77 -13.00
CA PHE A 11 5.24 -12.23 -13.67
C PHE A 11 5.53 -12.46 -15.16
N HIS A 12 5.74 -13.72 -15.54
CA HIS A 12 6.22 -14.08 -16.88
C HIS A 12 7.51 -13.30 -17.26
N ASP A 13 7.48 -12.52 -18.34
CA ASP A 13 8.56 -11.66 -18.82
C ASP A 13 8.47 -10.21 -18.29
N MET A 14 7.64 -9.96 -17.27
CA MET A 14 7.54 -8.69 -16.55
C MET A 14 8.17 -8.77 -15.16
N LYS A 15 8.95 -7.76 -14.80
CA LYS A 15 9.40 -7.54 -13.42
C LYS A 15 8.58 -6.41 -12.79
N LEU A 16 7.93 -6.70 -11.67
CA LEU A 16 7.19 -5.73 -10.88
C LEU A 16 8.00 -5.42 -9.62
N THR A 17 8.26 -4.14 -9.37
CA THR A 17 8.96 -3.68 -8.15
C THR A 17 8.09 -2.67 -7.43
N TRP A 18 7.84 -2.89 -6.14
CA TRP A 18 7.20 -1.89 -5.29
C TRP A 18 8.26 -0.88 -4.86
N LEU A 19 8.13 0.35 -5.34
CA LEU A 19 8.98 1.46 -4.97
C LEU A 19 8.51 2.03 -3.65
N ARG A 20 9.45 2.38 -2.76
CA ARG A 20 9.11 2.95 -1.45
C ARG A 20 8.46 4.33 -1.61
N GLY A 21 7.16 4.41 -1.39
CA GLY A 21 6.38 5.64 -1.32
C GLY A 21 6.39 6.25 0.08
N ALA A 22 5.54 7.25 0.26
CA ALA A 22 5.31 7.85 1.58
C ALA A 22 4.23 7.07 2.33
N ASP A 23 4.39 6.93 3.65
CA ASP A 23 3.30 6.47 4.50
C ASP A 23 2.35 7.63 4.78
N LYS A 24 1.07 7.37 4.58
CA LYS A 24 0.01 8.33 4.91
C LYS A 24 -0.87 7.73 6.01
N LEU A 25 -1.28 8.59 6.94
CA LEU A 25 -2.35 8.28 7.87
C LEU A 25 -3.61 9.00 7.40
N THR A 26 -4.70 8.27 7.21
CA THR A 26 -6.01 8.83 6.84
C THR A 26 -7.06 8.37 7.84
N ASP A 27 -8.03 9.23 8.13
CA ASP A 27 -9.19 8.83 8.94
C ASP A 27 -9.93 7.68 8.25
N ALA A 28 -10.05 6.56 8.96
CA ALA A 28 -10.67 5.36 8.42
C ALA A 28 -12.17 5.56 8.13
N GLY A 29 -12.87 6.40 8.89
CA GLY A 29 -14.28 6.71 8.64
C GLY A 29 -14.48 7.31 7.26
N THR A 30 -13.59 8.20 6.84
CA THR A 30 -13.59 8.82 5.51
C THR A 30 -13.35 7.82 4.39
N LEU A 31 -12.49 6.82 4.60
CA LEU A 31 -12.20 5.78 3.60
C LEU A 31 -13.38 4.82 3.40
N PHE A 32 -14.07 4.46 4.49
CA PHE A 32 -15.18 3.50 4.46
C PHE A 32 -16.56 4.15 4.30
N GLY A 33 -16.63 5.49 4.34
CA GLY A 33 -17.84 6.26 4.12
C GLY A 33 -19.00 5.80 5.02
N PRO A 34 -20.12 5.32 4.45
CA PRO A 34 -21.30 4.94 5.23
C PRO A 34 -21.16 3.58 5.95
N VAL A 35 -20.09 2.81 5.70
CA VAL A 35 -19.94 1.47 6.27
C VAL A 35 -19.66 1.58 7.78
N PRO A 36 -20.44 0.91 8.66
CA PRO A 36 -20.25 1.01 10.10
C PRO A 36 -18.88 0.51 10.57
N LYS A 37 -18.28 1.24 11.53
CA LYS A 37 -16.97 0.91 12.12
C LYS A 37 -16.88 -0.53 12.60
N VAL A 38 -17.92 -1.05 13.24
CA VAL A 38 -17.98 -2.43 13.75
C VAL A 38 -17.80 -3.52 12.69
N VAL A 39 -17.97 -3.19 11.40
CA VAL A 39 -17.77 -4.10 10.27
C VAL A 39 -16.33 -4.02 9.78
N TRP A 40 -15.86 -2.83 9.38
CA TRP A 40 -14.55 -2.67 8.72
C TRP A 40 -13.38 -2.78 9.70
N SER A 41 -13.55 -2.40 10.97
CA SER A 41 -12.46 -2.40 11.96
C SER A 41 -11.97 -3.80 12.33
N ARG A 42 -12.68 -4.84 11.91
CA ARG A 42 -12.27 -6.24 12.06
C ARG A 42 -11.15 -6.65 11.11
N TYR A 43 -11.05 -5.95 9.97
CA TYR A 43 -10.13 -6.28 8.88
C TYR A 43 -9.05 -5.23 8.70
N TYR A 44 -9.36 -3.97 9.04
CA TYR A 44 -8.45 -2.86 8.88
C TYR A 44 -8.15 -2.20 10.23
N PRO A 45 -6.98 -2.49 10.84
CA PRO A 45 -6.61 -1.91 12.11
C PRO A 45 -6.36 -0.41 11.99
N THR A 46 -6.72 0.33 13.03
CA THR A 46 -6.47 1.77 13.16
C THR A 46 -5.76 2.05 14.47
N ASN A 47 -5.09 3.19 14.56
CA ASN A 47 -4.61 3.68 15.85
C ASN A 47 -5.75 4.26 16.72
N ASP A 48 -5.41 4.74 17.91
CA ASP A 48 -6.37 5.31 18.87
C ASP A 48 -7.12 6.55 18.33
N ALA A 49 -6.54 7.25 17.36
CA ALA A 49 -7.15 8.40 16.69
C ALA A 49 -8.01 8.02 15.47
N ASN A 50 -8.35 6.74 15.30
CA ASN A 50 -9.11 6.22 14.16
C ASN A 50 -8.39 6.36 12.80
N MET A 51 -7.07 6.53 12.81
CA MET A 51 -6.27 6.67 11.59
C MET A 51 -5.80 5.30 11.10
N MET A 52 -5.91 5.08 9.80
CA MET A 52 -5.41 3.92 9.08
C MET A 52 -4.10 4.26 8.37
N ALA A 53 -3.14 3.35 8.41
CA ALA A 53 -1.94 3.42 7.59
C ALA A 53 -2.28 3.03 6.15
N GLU A 54 -2.02 3.96 5.23
CA GLU A 54 -2.12 3.76 3.79
C GLU A 54 -0.73 3.82 3.16
N LEU A 55 -0.39 2.80 2.40
CA LEU A 55 0.84 2.76 1.61
C LEU A 55 0.58 3.41 0.25
N THR A 56 1.49 4.26 -0.18
CA THR A 56 1.45 4.92 -1.50
C THR A 56 2.54 4.41 -2.43
N ASP A 57 3.03 3.20 -2.19
CA ASP A 57 4.14 2.56 -2.91
C ASP A 57 3.78 2.34 -4.39
N PRO A 58 4.41 3.06 -5.33
CA PRO A 58 4.17 2.85 -6.75
C PRO A 58 4.71 1.49 -7.19
N ILE A 59 4.03 0.86 -8.15
CA ILE A 59 4.53 -0.37 -8.79
C ILE A 59 5.22 0.02 -10.08
N LEU A 60 6.54 -0.13 -10.13
CA LEU A 60 7.32 -0.04 -11.37
C LEU A 60 7.15 -1.35 -12.14
N ILE A 61 6.73 -1.26 -13.40
CA ILE A 61 6.63 -2.43 -14.29
C ILE A 61 7.71 -2.33 -15.35
N GLN A 62 8.60 -3.32 -15.39
CA GLN A 62 9.64 -3.42 -16.41
C GLN A 62 9.29 -4.55 -17.38
N TYR A 63 9.09 -4.20 -18.65
CA TYR A 63 8.63 -5.12 -19.69
C TYR A 63 9.28 -4.80 -21.03
N LYS A 64 9.88 -5.80 -21.69
CA LYS A 64 10.49 -5.67 -23.03
C LYS A 64 11.42 -4.44 -23.16
N GLY A 65 12.22 -4.18 -22.12
CA GLY A 65 13.16 -3.06 -22.08
C GLY A 65 12.53 -1.68 -21.87
N LYS A 66 11.24 -1.61 -21.49
CA LYS A 66 10.53 -0.37 -21.15
C LYS A 66 10.10 -0.37 -19.68
N ASN A 67 10.02 0.83 -19.11
CA ASN A 67 9.54 1.08 -17.76
C ASN A 67 8.17 1.77 -17.85
N TYR A 68 7.19 1.26 -17.11
CA TYR A 68 5.85 1.80 -16.96
C TYR A 68 5.56 2.12 -15.50
#